data_AF-A0A133PZB8-F1
#
_entry.id   AF-A0A133PZB8-F1
#
_cell.length_a   1.000
_cell.length_b   1.000
_cell.length_c   1.000
_cell.angle_alpha   90.00
_cell.angle_beta   90.00
_cell.angle_gamma   90.00
#
_symmetry.space_group_name_H-M   'P 1'
#
loop_
_entity.id
_entity.type
_entity.pdbx_description
1 polymer ?
#
loop_
_entity_poly.entity_id
_entity_poly.type
_entity_poly.pdbx_seq_one_letter_code
_entity_poly.pdbx_strand_id
1 'polypeptide(L)' 'MADKCLTNSDLATKMNLSEVTISRWRSNRIQPSVLQLVELAEILKVDIKDLLEINHNEENRLAL' A
#
# COMPACT_ATOMS: atom_id res chain seq x y z
N MET A 1 -5.63 -5.99 -4.40
CA MET A 1 -4.54 -6.36 -5.33
C MET A 1 -4.81 -7.62 -6.18
N ALA A 2 -5.84 -8.43 -5.89
CA ALA A 2 -6.13 -9.64 -6.67
C ALA A 2 -6.65 -9.38 -8.10
N ASP A 3 -7.12 -8.17 -8.39
CA ASP A 3 -7.81 -7.85 -9.66
C ASP A 3 -6.88 -7.46 -10.82
N LYS A 4 -5.58 -7.19 -10.57
CA LYS A 4 -4.67 -6.64 -11.60
C LYS A 4 -3.46 -7.52 -11.96
N CYS A 5 -3.37 -8.75 -11.48
CA CYS A 5 -2.26 -9.68 -11.76
C CYS A 5 -0.85 -9.05 -11.62
N LEU A 6 -0.67 -8.01 -10.80
CA LEU A 6 0.63 -7.41 -10.55
C LEU A 6 1.32 -8.19 -9.43
N THR A 7 2.50 -8.73 -9.71
CA THR A 7 3.31 -9.39 -8.69
C THR A 7 4.08 -8.36 -7.86
N ASN A 8 4.54 -8.75 -6.67
CA ASN A 8 5.40 -7.89 -5.85
C ASN A 8 6.69 -7.50 -6.61
N SER A 9 7.21 -8.42 -7.44
CA SER A 9 8.38 -8.22 -8.30
C SER A 9 8.14 -7.15 -9.37
N ASP A 10 6.95 -7.14 -9.99
CA ASP A 10 6.59 -6.12 -10.98
C ASP A 10 6.53 -4.72 -10.36
N LEU A 11 5.93 -4.61 -9.17
CA LEU A 11 5.79 -3.34 -8.46
C LEU A 11 7.15 -2.82 -7.97
N ALA A 12 7.99 -3.72 -7.45
CA ALA A 12 9.36 -3.43 -7.03
C ALA A 12 10.20 -2.90 -8.20
N THR A 13 10.11 -3.55 -9.36
CA THR A 13 10.81 -3.12 -10.58
C THR A 13 10.33 -1.75 -11.05
N LYS A 14 9.01 -1.49 -11.06
CA LYS A 14 8.44 -0.22 -11.51
C LYS A 14 8.79 0.97 -10.62
N MET A 15 8.85 0.76 -9.31
CA MET A 15 9.18 1.81 -8.34
C MET A 15 10.68 1.89 -8.03
N ASN A 16 11.50 1.04 -8.67
CA ASN A 16 12.93 0.89 -8.38
C ASN A 16 13.21 0.62 -6.88
N LEU A 17 12.41 -0.25 -6.28
CA LEU A 17 12.49 -0.66 -4.88
C LEU A 17 12.81 -2.16 -4.77
N SER A 18 13.19 -2.59 -3.57
CA SER A 18 13.29 -4.03 -3.28
C SER A 18 11.91 -4.66 -3.11
N GLU A 19 11.76 -5.90 -3.56
CA GLU A 19 10.58 -6.73 -3.26
C GLU A 19 10.28 -6.84 -1.76
N VAL A 20 11.33 -6.79 -0.92
CA VAL A 20 11.18 -6.80 0.54
C VAL A 20 10.42 -5.56 1.02
N THR A 21 10.67 -4.39 0.42
CA THR A 21 9.96 -3.14 0.74
C THR A 21 8.48 -3.27 0.39
N ILE A 22 8.15 -3.72 -0.82
CA ILE A 22 6.77 -3.94 -1.27
C ILE A 22 6.06 -4.99 -0.40
N SER A 23 6.75 -6.07 -0.02
CA SER A 23 6.22 -7.10 0.87
C SER A 23 5.88 -6.55 2.27
N ARG A 24 6.72 -5.66 2.82
CA ARG A 24 6.47 -4.99 4.10
C ARG A 24 5.28 -4.04 4.03
N TRP A 25 5.07 -3.35 2.90
CA TRP A 25 3.88 -2.53 2.67
C TRP A 25 2.62 -3.37 2.63
N ARG A 26 2.63 -4.48 1.86
CA ARG A 26 1.49 -5.40 1.78
C ARG A 26 1.13 -6.04 3.13
N SER A 27 2.14 -6.30 3.96
CA SER A 27 1.94 -6.86 5.31
C SER A 27 1.62 -5.78 6.35
N ASN A 28 1.45 -4.53 5.94
CA ASN A 28 1.25 -3.35 6.78
C ASN A 28 2.30 -3.19 7.90
N ARG A 29 3.51 -3.75 7.72
CA ARG A 29 4.61 -3.65 8.70
C ARG A 29 5.32 -2.30 8.61
N ILE A 30 5.33 -1.71 7.41
CA ILE A 30 5.87 -0.39 7.11
C ILE A 30 4.89 0.25 6.16
N GLN A 31 4.57 1.53 6.37
CA GLN A 31 3.76 2.27 5.42
C GLN A 31 4.64 2.97 4.36
N PRO A 32 4.22 3.00 3.09
CA PRO A 32 4.80 3.90 2.10
C PRO A 32 4.61 5.36 2.51
N SER A 33 5.53 6.22 2.07
CA SER A 33 5.33 7.68 2.15
C SER A 33 4.21 8.14 1.23
N VAL A 34 3.71 9.36 1.43
CA VAL A 34 2.66 9.95 0.57
C VAL A 34 3.08 9.99 -0.90
N LEU A 35 4.34 10.34 -1.19
CA LEU A 35 4.86 10.33 -2.57
C LEU A 35 4.84 8.92 -3.18
N GLN A 36 5.20 7.91 -2.40
CA GLN A 36 5.16 6.52 -2.84
C GLN A 36 3.73 6.02 -3.02
N LEU A 37 2.76 6.49 -2.23
CA LEU A 37 1.34 6.19 -2.43
C LEU A 37 0.81 6.79 -3.74
N VAL A 38 1.21 8.02 -4.08
CA VAL A 38 0.86 8.65 -5.37
C VAL A 38 1.41 7.81 -6.52
N GLU A 39 2.69 7.46 -6.48
CA GLU A 39 3.32 6.61 -7.50
C GLU A 39 2.64 5.23 -7.60
N LEU A 40 2.28 4.63 -6.46
CA LEU A 40 1.54 3.37 -6.42
C LEU A 40 0.17 3.50 -7.09
N ALA A 41 -0.55 4.59 -6.83
CA ALA A 41 -1.87 4.87 -7.41
C ALA A 41 -1.79 5.00 -8.94
N GLU A 42 -0.75 5.67 -9.45
CA GLU A 42 -0.48 5.79 -10.88
C GLU A 42 -0.17 4.43 -11.52
N ILE A 43 0.71 3.64 -10.91
CA ILE A 43 1.09 2.30 -11.40
C ILE A 43 -0.12 1.35 -11.41
N LEU A 44 -0.90 1.39 -10.33
CA LEU A 44 -2.09 0.55 -10.17
C LEU A 44 -3.29 1.09 -10.93
N LYS A 45 -3.25 2.32 -11.46
CA LYS A 45 -4.39 3.01 -12.10
C LYS A 45 -5.64 2.97 -11.22
N VAL A 46 -5.52 3.48 -10.00
CA VAL A 46 -6.59 3.63 -9.02
C VAL A 46 -6.53 5.03 -8.43
N ASP A 47 -7.60 5.48 -7.75
CA ASP A 47 -7.52 6.72 -6.99
C ASP A 47 -6.64 6.49 -5.75
N ILE A 48 -5.86 7.48 -5.33
CA ILE A 48 -5.05 7.37 -4.11
C ILE A 48 -5.92 7.10 -2.88
N LYS A 49 -7.19 7.54 -2.89
CA LYS A 49 -8.17 7.24 -1.83
C LYS A 49 -8.46 5.75 -1.72
N ASP A 50 -8.37 4.99 -2.82
CA ASP A 50 -8.55 3.53 -2.81
C ASP A 50 -7.37 2.81 -2.13
N LEU A 51 -6.24 3.49 -1.92
CA LEU A 51 -5.08 2.98 -1.21
C LEU A 51 -5.08 3.30 0.29
N LEU A 52 -6.00 4.15 0.75
CA LEU A 52 -6.07 4.61 2.13
C LEU A 52 -7.15 3.87 2.89
N GLU A 53 -6.78 3.26 4.02
CA GLU A 53 -7.74 2.71 4.96
C GLU A 53 -8.19 3.80 5.92
N ILE A 54 -9.40 4.34 5.70
CA ILE A 54 -9.99 5.35 6.58
C ILE A 54 -10.61 4.61 7.78
N ASN A 55 -9.84 4.42 8.85
CA ASN A 55 -10.38 3.92 10.11
C ASN A 55 -11.16 5.04 10.82
N HIS A 56 -12.49 4.99 10.77
CA HIS A 56 -13.38 5.89 11.53
C HIS A 56 -13.52 5.51 13.02
N ASN A 57 -12.64 4.67 13.57
CA ASN A 57 -12.78 4.16 14.94
C ASN A 57 -11.78 4.80 15.90
N GLU A 58 -12.20 5.87 16.56
CA GLU A 58 -11.55 6.41 17.76
C GLU A 58 -12.14 5.86 19.09
N GLU A 59 -12.88 4.74 19.09
CA GLU A 59 -13.61 4.29 20.29
C GLU A 59 -13.33 2.86 20.80
N ASN A 60 -12.29 2.13 20.37
CA ASN A 60 -12.06 0.81 21.01
C ASN A 60 -10.62 0.33 21.14
N ARG A 61 -9.76 1.04 21.89
CA ARG A 61 -8.52 0.47 22.45
C ARG A 61 -8.23 0.84 23.92
N LEU A 62 -9.26 1.18 24.70
CA LEU A 62 -9.22 1.20 26.17
C LEU A 62 -10.26 0.27 26.82
N ALA A 63 -10.62 -0.84 26.17
CA ALA A 63 -11.40 -1.89 26.81
C ALA A 63 -10.78 -3.27 26.55
N LEU A 64 -10.21 -3.82 27.64
CA LEU A 64 -9.69 -5.17 27.90
C LEU A 64 -8.35 -5.57 27.27
#